data_AF-A0A0S8DTJ0-F1
#
_entry.id   AF-A0A0S8DTJ0-F1
#
_cell.length_a   1.000
_cell.length_b   1.000
_cell.length_c   1.000
_cell.angle_alpha   90.00
_cell.angle_beta   90.00
_cell.angle_gamma   90.00
#
_symmetry.space_group_name_H-M   'P 1'
#
loop_
_entity.id
_entity.type
_entity.pdbx_description
1 polymer ?
#
loop_
_entity_poly.entity_id
_entity_poly.type
_entity_poly.pdbx_seq_one_letter_code
_entity_poly.pdbx_strand_id
1 'polypeptide(L)'
;MDVQTPNGSVEVVVVKWRGEVYLYRNACPHTGVSLNWLPDQFWSVEGDHLQCSTHGAQFRPEDGRCVWGPCLGQALEALPRVIEGGMVCWVQGLEG
;
A
#
# COMPACT_ATOMS: atom_id res chain seq x y z
N MET A 1 -7.12 -3.85 4.47
CA MET A 1 -8.60 -3.97 4.40
C MET A 1 -8.95 -4.84 3.21
N ASP A 2 -9.98 -5.68 3.29
CA ASP A 2 -10.39 -6.55 2.19
C ASP A 2 -11.40 -5.87 1.26
N VAL A 3 -11.14 -5.92 -0.05
CA VAL A 3 -12.06 -5.47 -1.11
C VAL A 3 -12.49 -6.69 -1.91
N GLN A 4 -13.81 -6.93 -1.97
CA GLN A 4 -14.37 -8.02 -2.78
C GLN A 4 -14.35 -7.66 -4.26
N THR A 5 -13.88 -8.59 -5.08
CA THR A 5 -13.85 -8.49 -6.55
C THR A 5 -14.52 -9.72 -7.16
N PRO A 6 -14.86 -9.70 -8.47
CA PRO A 6 -15.35 -10.90 -9.16
C PRO A 6 -14.40 -12.10 -9.09
N ASN A 7 -13.10 -11.85 -8.91
CA ASN A 7 -12.04 -12.87 -8.87
C ASN A 7 -11.61 -13.24 -7.44
N GLY A 8 -12.32 -12.76 -6.41
CA GLY A 8 -12.02 -13.02 -5.00
C GLY A 8 -11.73 -11.75 -4.19
N SER A 9 -11.18 -11.92 -2.98
CA SER A 9 -10.80 -10.81 -2.09
C SER A 9 -9.40 -10.30 -2.42
N VAL A 10 -9.24 -8.97 -2.45
CA VAL A 10 -7.95 -8.31 -2.52
C VAL A 10 -7.76 -7.46 -1.27
N GLU A 11 -6.68 -7.71 -0.55
CA GLU A 11 -6.32 -6.84 0.56
C GLU A 11 -5.62 -5.57 0.04
N VAL A 12 -6.09 -4.41 0.48
CA VAL A 12 -5.58 -3.10 0.06
C VAL A 12 -5.24 -2.21 1.25
N VAL A 13 -4.40 -1.22 0.97
CA VAL A 13 -4.11 -0.10 1.85
C VAL A 13 -4.44 1.20 1.13
N VAL A 14 -5.20 2.05 1.81
CA VAL A 14 -5.41 3.45 1.43
C VAL A 14 -4.50 4.32 2.30
N VAL A 15 -3.69 5.17 1.67
CA VAL A 15 -2.74 6.05 2.37
C VAL A 15 -3.07 7.49 2.00
N LYS A 16 -3.33 8.34 2.99
CA LYS A 16 -3.43 9.78 2.77
C LYS A 16 -2.10 10.43 3.15
N TRP A 17 -1.43 11.04 2.19
CA TRP A 17 -0.11 11.65 2.39
C TRP A 17 0.00 12.97 1.66
N ARG A 18 0.38 14.03 2.37
CA ARG A 18 0.57 15.40 1.83
C ARG A 18 -0.61 15.92 0.99
N GLY A 19 -1.83 15.58 1.39
CA GLY A 19 -3.06 16.03 0.71
C GLY A 19 -3.55 15.07 -0.38
N GLU A 20 -2.70 14.17 -0.85
CA GLU A 20 -3.03 13.16 -1.84
C GLU A 20 -3.42 11.84 -1.18
N VAL A 21 -4.28 11.07 -1.86
CA VAL A 21 -4.63 9.70 -1.45
C VAL A 21 -3.90 8.75 -2.37
N TYR A 22 -3.39 7.64 -1.86
CA TYR A 22 -2.72 6.52 -2.54
C TYR A 22 -3.45 5.21 -2.25
N LEU A 23 -3.44 4.28 -3.20
CA LEU A 23 -4.04 2.95 -3.06
C LEU A 23 -3.03 1.90 -3.51
N TYR A 24 -2.72 0.97 -2.61
CA TYR A 24 -1.77 -0.12 -2.85
C TYR A 24 -2.41 -1.46 -2.54
N ARG A 25 -1.99 -2.51 -3.25
CA ARG A 25 -2.20 -3.87 -2.78
C ARG A 25 -1.43 -4.07 -1.48
N ASN A 26 -2.08 -4.63 -0.46
CA ASN A 26 -1.46 -4.88 0.83
C ASN A 26 -0.61 -6.15 0.83
N ALA A 27 0.48 -6.14 0.06
CA ALA A 27 1.39 -7.27 -0.04
C ALA A 27 2.82 -6.77 -0.18
N CYS A 28 3.66 -7.07 0.80
CA CYS A 28 5.06 -6.69 0.79
C CYS A 28 5.77 -7.49 -0.32
N PRO A 29 6.48 -6.85 -1.27
CA PRO A 29 7.16 -7.53 -2.38
C PRO A 29 8.21 -8.55 -1.92
N HIS A 30 8.68 -8.45 -0.67
CA HIS A 30 9.64 -9.37 -0.08
C HIS A 30 9.10 -10.81 0.05
N THR A 31 7.95 -11.00 0.69
CA THR A 31 7.39 -12.34 0.98
C THR A 31 5.88 -12.46 0.71
N GLY A 32 5.24 -11.40 0.24
CA GLY A 32 3.79 -11.34 -0.01
C GLY A 32 2.93 -11.10 1.23
N VAL A 33 3.52 -10.96 2.42
CA VAL A 33 2.78 -10.70 3.67
C VAL A 33 2.15 -9.31 3.68
N SER A 34 1.01 -9.18 4.35
CA SER A 34 0.37 -7.89 4.61
C SER A 34 1.29 -6.96 5.39
N LEU A 35 1.31 -5.68 5.05
CA LEU A 35 2.22 -4.71 5.67
C LEU A 35 1.82 -4.41 7.14
N ASN A 36 0.54 -4.45 7.48
CA ASN A 36 -0.01 -4.11 8.80
C ASN A 36 -0.43 -5.33 9.63
N TRP A 37 0.32 -6.43 9.58
CA TRP A 37 0.02 -7.62 10.39
C TRP A 37 0.03 -7.31 11.90
N LEU A 38 0.92 -6.42 12.33
CA LEU A 38 0.92 -5.89 13.69
C LEU A 38 0.17 -4.54 13.73
N PRO A 39 -0.77 -4.35 14.66
CA PRO A 39 -1.43 -3.07 14.82
C PRO A 39 -0.41 -1.98 15.19
N ASP A 40 -0.73 -0.73 14.79
CA ASP A 40 0.03 0.48 15.13
C ASP A 40 1.48 0.56 14.61
N GLN A 41 1.94 -0.39 13.77
CA GLN A 41 3.29 -0.41 13.20
C GLN A 41 3.32 -0.16 11.68
N PHE A 42 2.29 0.51 11.17
CA PHE A 42 2.12 0.73 9.74
C PHE A 42 2.96 1.88 9.18
N TRP A 43 3.39 2.78 10.05
CA TRP A 43 4.34 3.84 9.74
C TRP A 43 5.68 3.54 10.39
N SER A 44 6.74 3.99 9.74
CA SER A 44 8.06 4.18 10.37
C SER A 44 7.95 5.03 11.64
N VAL A 45 8.97 4.96 12.49
CA VAL A 45 9.02 5.72 13.75
C VAL A 45 8.95 7.22 13.49
N GLU A 46 9.57 7.67 12.40
CA GLU A 46 9.59 9.05 11.95
C GLU A 46 8.25 9.49 11.32
N GLY A 47 7.38 8.54 10.97
CA GLY A 47 6.06 8.81 10.40
C GLY A 47 6.09 9.25 8.93
N ASP A 48 7.19 9.02 8.21
CA ASP A 48 7.39 9.49 6.83
C ASP A 48 7.38 8.38 5.77
N HIS A 49 7.50 7.12 6.20
CA HIS A 49 7.40 5.93 5.35
C HIS A 49 6.35 4.94 5.87
N LEU A 50 5.72 4.21 4.94
CA LEU A 50 4.96 3.01 5.27
C LEU A 50 5.93 1.90 5.68
N GLN A 51 5.62 1.15 6.72
CA GLN A 51 6.48 0.08 7.21
C GLN A 51 5.76 -1.27 7.13
N CYS A 52 6.44 -2.28 6.58
CA CYS A 52 6.04 -3.67 6.74
C CYS A 52 6.34 -4.11 8.19
N SER A 53 5.29 -4.41 8.94
CA SER A 53 5.38 -4.77 10.36
C SER A 53 6.10 -6.09 10.64
N THR A 54 6.35 -6.91 9.62
CA THR A 54 7.00 -8.22 9.79
C THR A 54 8.52 -8.13 9.78
N HIS A 55 9.10 -7.47 8.77
CA HIS A 55 10.56 -7.42 8.55
C HIS A 55 11.11 -6.00 8.43
N GLY A 56 10.26 -4.98 8.64
CA GLY A 56 10.66 -3.58 8.73
C GLY A 56 10.89 -2.87 7.39
N ALA A 57 10.63 -3.50 6.24
CA ALA A 57 10.78 -2.82 4.94
C ALA A 57 10.01 -1.49 4.92
N GLN A 58 10.66 -0.40 4.49
CA GLN A 58 10.06 0.94 4.48
C GLN A 58 9.84 1.44 3.06
N PHE A 59 8.64 1.92 2.80
CA PHE A 59 8.16 2.32 1.48
C PHE A 59 7.75 3.79 1.48
N ARG A 60 8.13 4.49 0.40
CA ARG A 60 7.68 5.86 0.18
C ARG A 60 6.16 5.89 -0.05
N PRO A 61 5.41 6.78 0.62
CA PRO A 61 3.96 6.86 0.44
C PRO A 61 3.52 7.25 -0.96
N GLU A 62 4.35 7.97 -1.73
CA GLU A 62 3.92 8.54 -3.02
C GLU A 62 3.97 7.55 -4.18
N ASP A 63 4.92 6.63 -4.16
CA ASP A 63 5.19 5.70 -5.27
C ASP A 63 5.32 4.25 -4.81
N GLY A 64 5.22 3.98 -3.50
CA GLY A 64 5.34 2.65 -2.94
C GLY A 64 6.75 2.07 -3.03
N ARG A 65 7.78 2.84 -3.42
CA ARG A 65 9.14 2.35 -3.58
C ARG A 65 9.77 2.04 -2.22
N CYS A 66 10.32 0.84 -2.10
CA CYS A 66 11.09 0.42 -0.94
C CYS A 66 12.44 1.13 -0.93
N VAL A 67 12.70 1.88 0.15
CA VAL A 67 13.94 2.65 0.35
C VAL A 67 14.81 2.10 1.48
N TRP A 68 14.29 1.14 2.24
CA TRP A 68 15.03 0.45 3.30
C TRP A 68 14.48 -0.95 3.54
N GLY A 69 15.35 -1.90 3.85
CA GLY A 69 14.97 -3.28 4.20
C GLY A 69 15.14 -4.31 3.08
N PRO A 70 14.59 -5.53 3.23
CA PRO A 70 14.95 -6.69 2.43
C PRO A 70 14.50 -6.65 0.95
N CYS A 71 13.52 -5.82 0.60
CA CYS A 71 13.05 -5.62 -0.77
C CYS A 71 13.49 -4.28 -1.38
N LEU A 72 14.64 -3.74 -0.95
CA LEU A 72 15.17 -2.45 -1.40
C LEU A 72 15.12 -2.30 -2.93
N GLY A 73 14.52 -1.20 -3.41
CA GLY A 73 14.38 -0.91 -4.83
C GLY A 73 13.15 -1.51 -5.52
N GLN A 74 12.46 -2.48 -4.91
CA GLN A 74 11.14 -2.93 -5.36
C GLN A 74 10.04 -1.94 -4.93
N ALA A 75 8.81 -2.14 -5.38
CA ALA A 75 7.69 -1.27 -5.04
C ALA A 75 6.42 -2.05 -4.68
N LEU A 76 5.58 -1.46 -3.83
CA LEU A 76 4.19 -1.90 -3.65
C LEU A 76 3.44 -1.78 -4.98
N GLU A 77 2.54 -2.72 -5.24
CA GLU A 77 1.67 -2.67 -6.40
C GLU A 77 0.64 -1.54 -6.21
N ALA A 78 0.75 -0.49 -7.02
CA ALA A 78 -0.21 0.60 -7.04
C ALA A 78 -1.49 0.17 -7.76
N LEU A 79 -2.63 0.40 -7.12
CA LEU A 79 -3.94 0.13 -7.72
C LEU A 79 -4.51 1.47 -8.24
N PRO A 80 -4.91 1.55 -9.52
CA PRO A 80 -5.49 2.77 -10.09
C PRO A 80 -6.70 3.23 -9.28
N ARG A 81 -6.85 4.53 -9.05
CA ARG A 81 -7.96 5.04 -8.23
C ARG A 81 -8.45 6.39 -8.69
N VAL A 82 -9.70 6.66 -8.35
CA VAL A 82 -10.30 8.00 -8.39
C VAL A 82 -10.90 8.34 -7.03
N ILE A 83 -11.04 9.63 -6.76
CA ILE A 83 -11.72 10.14 -5.56
C ILE A 83 -13.05 10.74 -5.99
N GLU A 84 -14.15 10.15 -5.55
CA GLU A 84 -15.51 10.56 -5.92
C GLU A 84 -16.39 10.63 -4.68
N GLY A 85 -17.00 11.80 -4.41
CA GLY A 85 -17.90 11.96 -3.27
C GLY A 85 -17.28 11.66 -1.90
N GLY A 86 -15.96 11.81 -1.76
CA GLY A 86 -15.23 11.45 -0.53
C GLY A 86 -14.89 9.96 -0.41
N MET A 87 -15.18 9.15 -1.43
CA MET A 87 -14.83 7.73 -1.50
C MET A 87 -13.58 7.52 -2.36
N VAL A 88 -12.79 6.52 -2.00
CA VAL A 88 -11.70 6.02 -2.84
C VAL A 88 -12.24 4.86 -3.67
N CYS A 89 -12.29 5.04 -4.99
CA CYS A 89 -12.77 4.02 -5.91
C CYS A 89 -11.58 3.40 -6.63
N TRP A 90 -11.39 2.08 -6.50
CA TRP A 90 -10.44 1.34 -7.32
C TRP A 90 -11.01 1.21 -8.74
N VAL A 91 -10.26 1.68 -9.73
CA VAL A 91 -10.63 1.56 -11.16
C VAL A 91 -9.93 0.34 -11.75
N GLN A 92 -10.71 -0.66 -12.17
CA GLN A 92 -10.21 -1.85 -12.85
C GLN A 92 -10.30 -1.67 -14.37
N GLY A 93 -9.27 -2.08 -15.12
CA GLY A 93 -9.30 -2.08 -16.60
C GLY A 93 -8.76 -0.84 -17.31
N LEU A 94 -8.02 0.04 -16.62
CA LEU A 94 -7.17 1.04 -17.27
C LEU A 94 -5.80 0.41 -17.52
N GLU A 95 -5.71 -0.43 -18.56
CA GLU A 95 -4.42 -0.77 -19.16
C GLU A 95 -3.90 0.49 -19.86
N GLY A 96 -2.75 0.98 -19.40
CA GLY A 96 -1.98 2.04 -20.06
C GLY A 96 -0.55 1.57 -20.22
#